data_AF-A0A820G8K8-F1
#
_entry.id   AF-A0A820G8K8-F1
#
_cell.length_a   1.000
_cell.length_b   1.000
_cell.length_c   1.000
_cell.angle_alpha   90.00
_cell.angle_beta   90.00
_cell.angle_gamma   90.00
#
_symmetry.space_group_name_H-M   'P 1'
#
loop_
_entity.id
_entity.type
_entity.pdbx_description
1 polymer ?
#
loop_
_entity_poly.entity_id
_entity_poly.type
_entity_poly.pdbx_seq_one_letter_code
_entity_poly.pdbx_strand_id
1 'polypeptide(L)'
;MSISATAFRWLDILEAEFDKTFVDLDLLLGEIDEDQIEITGDGRAKLGILSSCFAQLVHKTQTISQANAKLEAQLLDAQAEIINIKADRQALEQQSNDTLALLHTSQLECQILKTNSEIEGADVIR
;
A
#
# COMPACT_ATOMS: atom_id res chain seq x y z
N MET A 1 1.15 -1.77 12.74
CA MET A 1 2.50 -1.40 12.27
C MET A 1 2.63 -1.89 10.83
N SER A 2 3.14 -1.07 9.93
CA SER A 2 3.45 -1.46 8.55
C SER A 2 4.42 -2.66 8.55
N ILE A 3 4.34 -3.53 7.54
CA ILE A 3 5.23 -4.69 7.43
C ILE A 3 6.68 -4.21 7.29
N SER A 4 6.89 -3.12 6.54
CA SER A 4 8.20 -2.49 6.38
C SER A 4 8.77 -1.94 7.69
N ALA A 5 7.95 -1.31 8.54
CA ALA A 5 8.41 -0.82 9.84
C ALA A 5 8.90 -1.96 10.74
N THR A 6 8.26 -3.13 10.66
CA THR A 6 8.68 -4.32 11.40
C THR A 6 10.00 -4.88 10.85
N ALA A 7 10.16 -4.88 9.52
CA ALA A 7 11.38 -5.35 8.86
C ALA A 7 12.61 -4.53 9.22
N PHE A 8 12.51 -3.19 9.28
CA PHE A 8 13.63 -2.33 9.71
C PHE A 8 14.04 -2.61 11.15
N ARG A 9 13.07 -2.73 12.07
CA ARG A 9 13.38 -3.05 13.47
C ARG A 9 14.09 -4.40 13.62
N TRP A 10 13.71 -5.40 12.83
CA TRP A 10 14.39 -6.69 12.83
C TRP A 10 15.81 -6.60 12.28
N LEU A 11 16.04 -5.79 11.23
CA LEU A 11 17.37 -5.53 10.72
C LEU A 11 18.27 -4.89 11.77
N ASP A 12 17.80 -3.86 12.49
CA ASP A 12 18.59 -3.18 13.53
C ASP A 12 19.04 -4.15 14.64
N ILE A 13 18.15 -5.05 15.06
CA ILE A 13 18.46 -6.07 16.07
C ILE A 13 19.51 -7.06 15.53
N LEU A 14 19.32 -7.51 14.30
CA LEU A 14 20.21 -8.50 13.67
C LEU A 14 21.60 -7.92 13.44
N GLU A 15 21.71 -6.66 13.04
CA GLU A 15 22.98 -5.96 12.85
C GLU A 15 23.72 -5.81 14.17
N ALA A 16 23.03 -5.41 15.24
CA ALA A 16 23.64 -5.32 16.57
C ALA A 16 24.14 -6.68 17.11
N GLU A 17 23.38 -7.75 16.88
CA GLU A 17 23.77 -9.11 17.27
C GLU A 17 24.95 -9.64 16.43
N PHE A 18 24.93 -9.36 15.13
CA PHE A 18 26.01 -9.73 14.21
C PHE A 18 27.31 -9.03 14.60
N ASP A 19 27.30 -7.71 14.77
CA ASP A 19 28.50 -6.92 15.10
C ASP A 19 29.14 -7.37 16.41
N LYS A 20 28.30 -7.61 17.44
CA LYS A 20 28.79 -8.14 18.72
C LYS A 20 29.47 -9.49 18.54
N THR A 21 28.78 -10.43 17.90
CA THR A 21 29.29 -11.80 17.71
C THR A 21 30.55 -11.81 16.82
N PHE A 22 30.62 -10.90 15.85
CA PHE A 22 31.77 -10.73 14.99
C PHE A 22 33.01 -10.27 15.77
N VAL A 23 32.86 -9.27 16.63
CA VAL A 23 33.93 -8.79 17.50
C VAL A 23 34.37 -9.89 18.48
N ASP A 24 33.42 -10.55 19.13
CA ASP A 24 33.71 -11.64 20.07
C ASP A 24 34.50 -12.78 19.38
N LEU A 25 34.18 -13.09 18.13
CA LEU A 25 34.88 -14.12 17.35
C LEU A 25 36.28 -13.68 16.91
N ASP A 26 36.49 -12.41 16.52
CA ASP A 26 37.84 -11.91 16.20
C ASP A 26 38.75 -11.85 17.45
N LEU A 27 38.19 -11.56 18.62
CA LEU A 27 38.90 -11.64 19.89
C LEU A 27 39.36 -13.07 20.18
N LEU A 28 38.48 -14.06 20.04
CA LEU A 28 38.82 -15.48 20.21
C LEU A 28 39.91 -15.94 19.23
N LEU A 29 39.88 -15.48 17.97
CA LEU A 29 40.96 -15.76 17.01
C LEU A 29 42.31 -15.15 17.41
N GLY A 30 42.29 -14.07 18.19
CA GLY A 30 43.48 -13.43 18.74
C GLY A 30 44.09 -14.16 19.94
N GLU A 31 43.36 -15.09 20.56
CA GLU A 31 43.85 -15.92 21.69
C GLU A 31 44.58 -17.19 21.24
N ILE A 32 44.58 -17.49 19.93
CA ILE A 32 45.27 -18.64 19.35
C ILE A 32 46.79 -18.44 19.43
N ASP A 33 47.53 -19.50 19.76
CA ASP A 33 48.98 -19.50 19.88
C ASP A 33 49.69 -19.01 18.60
N GLU A 34 50.80 -18.28 18.75
CA GLU A 34 51.54 -17.66 17.63
C GLU A 34 52.09 -18.68 16.61
N ASP A 35 52.27 -19.94 17.01
CA ASP A 35 52.69 -21.02 16.10
C ASP A 35 51.57 -21.46 15.13
N GLN A 36 50.32 -21.03 15.36
CA GLN A 36 49.16 -21.31 14.51
C GLN A 36 48.67 -20.08 13.72
N ILE A 37 49.58 -19.15 13.38
CA ILE A 37 49.25 -17.88 12.70
C ILE A 37 48.46 -18.04 11.38
N GLU A 38 48.65 -19.15 10.65
CA GLU A 38 47.91 -19.47 9.43
C GLU A 38 46.41 -19.64 9.71
N ILE A 39 46.06 -20.28 10.84
CA ILE A 39 44.67 -20.50 11.25
C ILE A 39 43.99 -19.17 11.58
N THR A 40 44.67 -18.29 12.34
CA THR A 40 44.17 -16.95 12.64
C THR A 40 44.01 -16.10 11.38
N GLY A 41 44.96 -16.18 10.44
CA GLY A 41 44.90 -15.50 9.14
C GLY A 41 43.70 -15.94 8.30
N ASP A 42 43.52 -17.24 8.12
CA ASP A 42 42.39 -17.82 7.39
C ASP A 42 41.05 -17.51 8.07
N GLY A 43 41.01 -17.55 9.41
CA GLY A 43 39.85 -17.19 10.21
C GLY A 43 39.41 -15.74 9.95
N ARG A 44 40.34 -14.79 10.01
CA ARG A 44 40.08 -13.36 9.73
C ARG A 44 39.68 -13.10 8.28
N ALA A 45 40.28 -13.82 7.32
CA ALA A 45 39.88 -13.72 5.92
C ALA A 45 38.41 -14.17 5.73
N LYS A 46 38.00 -15.28 6.36
CA LYS A 46 36.61 -15.76 6.32
C LYS A 46 35.66 -14.82 7.06
N LEU A 47 36.06 -14.24 8.19
CA LEU A 47 35.31 -13.18 8.87
C LEU A 47 35.07 -12.00 7.93
N GLY A 48 36.09 -11.50 7.24
CA GLY A 48 35.92 -10.42 6.26
C GLY A 48 34.90 -10.75 5.17
N ILE A 49 34.90 -11.98 4.66
CA ILE A 49 33.91 -12.45 3.69
C ILE A 49 32.50 -12.48 4.31
N LEU A 50 32.35 -13.01 5.53
CA LEU A 50 31.06 -13.05 6.24
C LEU A 50 30.48 -11.65 6.47
N SER A 51 31.31 -10.71 6.91
CA SER A 51 30.92 -9.30 7.09
C SER A 51 30.45 -8.68 5.77
N SER A 52 31.18 -8.89 4.67
CA SER A 52 30.78 -8.41 3.34
C SER A 52 29.45 -9.01 2.87
N CYS A 53 29.26 -10.33 3.05
CA CYS A 53 28.01 -11.02 2.71
C CYS A 53 26.84 -10.48 3.55
N PHE A 54 27.05 -10.25 4.84
CA PHE A 54 26.03 -9.71 5.74
C PHE A 54 25.65 -8.27 5.34
N ALA A 55 26.62 -7.40 5.09
CA ALA A 55 26.37 -6.02 4.63
C ALA A 55 25.54 -6.00 3.33
N GLN A 56 25.85 -6.89 2.37
CA GLN A 56 25.06 -7.03 1.15
C GLN A 56 23.63 -7.52 1.41
N LEU A 57 23.44 -8.46 2.35
CA LEU A 57 22.12 -8.94 2.75
C LEU A 57 21.30 -7.84 3.42
N VAL A 58 21.91 -7.05 4.30
CA VAL A 58 21.28 -5.89 4.94
C VAL A 58 20.82 -4.89 3.88
N HIS A 59 21.70 -4.49 2.96
CA HIS A 59 21.36 -3.55 1.89
C HIS A 59 20.20 -4.04 1.01
N LYS A 60 20.21 -5.33 0.61
CA LYS A 60 19.12 -5.91 -0.18
C LYS A 60 17.80 -5.94 0.60
N THR A 61 17.84 -6.33 1.86
CA THR A 61 16.65 -6.35 2.73
C THR A 61 16.10 -4.95 2.99
N GLN A 62 16.96 -3.96 3.21
CA GLN A 62 16.58 -2.55 3.31
C GLN A 62 15.90 -2.07 2.01
N THR A 63 16.49 -2.36 0.85
CA THR A 63 15.93 -2.00 -0.46
C THR A 63 14.52 -2.58 -0.65
N ILE A 64 14.33 -3.87 -0.34
CA ILE A 64 13.03 -4.55 -0.42
C ILE A 64 12.03 -3.91 0.56
N SER A 65 12.46 -3.63 1.80
CA SER A 65 11.60 -3.04 2.83
C SER A 65 11.15 -1.62 2.48
N GLN A 66 12.03 -0.81 1.89
CA GLN A 66 11.69 0.52 1.36
C GLN A 66 10.71 0.43 0.19
N ALA A 67 10.94 -0.50 -0.75
CA ALA A 67 10.03 -0.73 -1.86
C ALA A 67 8.64 -1.15 -1.38
N ASN A 68 8.57 -2.05 -0.39
CA ASN A 68 7.33 -2.47 0.23
C ASN A 68 6.60 -1.30 0.90
N ALA A 69 7.31 -0.41 1.60
CA ALA A 69 6.68 0.75 2.24
C ALA A 69 6.05 1.68 1.22
N LYS A 70 6.72 1.88 0.08
CA LYS A 70 6.19 2.67 -1.04
C LYS A 70 4.96 2.02 -1.65
N LEU A 71 4.97 0.70 -1.87
CA LEU A 71 3.82 -0.04 -2.40
C LEU A 71 2.63 -0.02 -1.44
N GLU A 72 2.87 -0.17 -0.13
CA GLU A 72 1.83 -0.05 0.89
C GLU A 72 1.17 1.33 0.85
N ALA A 73 1.94 2.42 0.73
CA ALA A 73 1.40 3.77 0.61
C ALA A 73 0.56 3.94 -0.66
N GLN A 74 1.07 3.51 -1.82
CA GLN A 74 0.35 3.57 -3.10
C GLN A 74 -0.95 2.76 -3.07
N LEU A 75 -0.95 1.60 -2.40
CA LEU A 75 -2.14 0.77 -2.25
C LEU A 75 -3.21 1.49 -1.41
N LEU A 76 -2.81 2.11 -0.30
CA LEU A 76 -3.72 2.88 0.56
C LEU A 76 -4.32 4.08 -0.19
N ASP A 77 -3.49 4.80 -0.94
CA ASP A 77 -3.94 5.94 -1.75
C ASP A 77 -4.96 5.50 -2.82
N ALA A 78 -4.66 4.42 -3.56
CA ALA A 78 -5.57 3.88 -4.57
C ALA A 78 -6.88 3.37 -3.96
N GLN A 79 -6.83 2.75 -2.78
CA GLN A 79 -8.03 2.33 -2.05
C GLN A 79 -8.92 3.54 -1.68
N ALA A 80 -8.32 4.63 -1.20
CA ALA A 80 -9.03 5.86 -0.89
C ALA A 80 -9.68 6.47 -2.15
N GLU A 81 -8.96 6.50 -3.28
CA GLU A 81 -9.49 6.99 -4.55
C GLU A 81 -10.68 6.15 -5.03
N ILE A 82 -10.58 4.81 -4.98
CA ILE A 82 -11.69 3.91 -5.35
C ILE A 82 -12.92 4.15 -4.47
N ILE A 83 -12.74 4.37 -3.17
CA ILE A 83 -13.85 4.67 -2.24
C ILE A 83 -14.54 5.96 -2.64
N ASN A 84 -13.78 7.03 -2.92
CA ASN A 84 -14.33 8.32 -3.35
C ASN A 84 -15.09 8.20 -4.68
N ILE A 85 -14.48 7.56 -5.69
CA ILE A 85 -15.11 7.35 -7.01
C ILE A 85 -16.42 6.56 -6.87
N LYS A 86 -16.45 5.53 -6.00
CA LYS A 86 -17.67 4.76 -5.75
C LYS A 86 -18.76 5.60 -5.11
N ALA A 87 -18.40 6.46 -4.15
CA ALA A 87 -19.34 7.37 -3.51
C ALA A 87 -19.91 8.40 -4.52
N ASP A 88 -19.04 9.00 -5.33
CA ASP A 88 -19.44 9.95 -6.37
C ASP A 88 -20.37 9.30 -7.41
N ARG A 89 -20.02 8.09 -7.86
CA ARG A 89 -20.87 7.32 -8.78
C ARG A 89 -22.24 7.05 -8.18
N GLN A 90 -22.31 6.65 -6.92
CA GLN A 90 -23.58 6.40 -6.24
C GLN A 90 -24.43 7.68 -6.13
N ALA A 91 -23.80 8.82 -5.81
CA ALA A 91 -24.49 10.11 -5.76
C ALA A 91 -25.03 10.53 -7.14
N LEU A 92 -24.24 10.35 -8.20
CA LEU A 92 -24.66 10.63 -9.58
C LEU A 92 -25.77 9.70 -10.06
N GLU A 93 -25.69 8.40 -9.75
CA GLU A 93 -26.76 7.44 -10.04
C GLU A 93 -28.07 7.84 -9.35
N GLN A 94 -28.00 8.30 -8.10
CA GLN A 94 -29.17 8.81 -7.39
C GLN A 94 -29.75 10.06 -8.06
N GLN A 95 -28.92 11.06 -8.38
CA GLN A 95 -29.38 12.28 -9.06
C GLN A 95 -30.01 11.99 -10.44
N SER A 96 -29.45 11.03 -11.17
CA SER A 96 -30.00 10.56 -12.45
C SER A 96 -31.40 9.98 -12.25
N ASN A 97 -31.56 9.09 -11.27
CA ASN A 97 -32.86 8.48 -10.94
C ASN A 97 -33.88 9.52 -10.50
N ASP A 98 -33.49 10.48 -9.66
CA ASP A 98 -34.37 11.56 -9.19
C ASP A 98 -34.83 12.45 -10.35
N THR A 99 -33.90 12.80 -11.25
CA THR A 99 -34.22 13.61 -12.44
C THR A 99 -35.15 12.85 -13.40
N LEU A 100 -34.92 11.55 -13.58
CA LEU A 100 -35.80 10.71 -14.41
C LEU A 100 -37.21 10.64 -13.81
N ALA A 101 -37.34 10.50 -12.49
CA ALA A 101 -38.63 10.50 -11.80
C ALA A 101 -39.35 11.86 -11.95
N LEU A 102 -38.63 12.98 -11.85
CA LEU A 102 -39.18 14.32 -12.08
C LEU A 102 -39.67 14.49 -13.53
N LEU A 103 -38.91 14.01 -14.51
CA LEU A 103 -39.31 14.04 -15.91
C LEU A 103 -40.60 13.24 -16.13
N HIS A 104 -40.69 12.03 -15.58
CA HIS A 104 -41.91 11.21 -15.68
C HIS A 104 -43.12 11.92 -15.05
N THR A 105 -42.93 12.56 -13.89
CA THR A 105 -44.00 13.32 -13.22
C THR A 105 -44.50 14.47 -14.10
N SER A 106 -43.57 15.27 -14.64
CA SER A 106 -43.92 16.38 -15.52
C SER A 106 -44.59 15.92 -16.83
N GLN A 107 -44.16 14.79 -17.39
CA GLN A 107 -44.81 14.20 -18.57
C GLN A 107 -46.25 13.79 -18.30
N LEU A 108 -46.53 13.20 -17.13
CA LEU A 108 -47.89 12.86 -16.71
C LEU A 108 -48.76 14.11 -16.51
N GLU A 109 -48.22 15.16 -15.88
CA GLU A 109 -48.91 16.45 -15.73
C GLU A 109 -49.28 17.06 -17.09
N CYS A 110 -48.34 17.06 -18.04
CA CYS A 110 -48.58 17.53 -19.41
C CYS A 110 -49.66 16.72 -20.13
N GLN A 111 -49.69 15.40 -19.94
CA GLN A 111 -50.72 14.53 -20.51
C GLN A 111 -52.10 14.82 -19.92
N ILE A 112 -52.19 14.99 -18.61
CA ILE A 112 -53.45 15.34 -17.93
C ILE A 112 -53.98 16.68 -18.45
N LEU A 113 -53.13 17.70 -18.54
CA LEU A 113 -53.52 19.02 -19.06
C LEU A 113 -54.03 18.94 -20.51
N LYS A 114 -53.37 18.16 -21.37
CA LYS A 114 -53.82 17.93 -22.74
C LYS A 114 -55.21 17.29 -22.78
N THR A 115 -55.40 16.18 -22.07
CA THR A 115 -56.69 15.49 -22.01
C THR A 115 -57.81 16.40 -21.49
N ASN A 116 -57.54 17.21 -20.46
CA ASN A 116 -58.53 18.15 -19.92
C ASN A 116 -58.89 19.25 -20.92
N SER A 117 -57.90 19.80 -21.66
CA SER A 117 -58.17 20.81 -22.70
C SER A 117 -58.95 20.26 -23.89
N GLU A 118 -58.77 18.98 -24.24
CA GLU A 118 -59.55 18.30 -25.28
C GLU A 118 -61.02 18.08 -24.87
N ILE A 119 -61.26 17.81 -23.58
CA ILE A 119 -62.62 17.68 -23.02
C ILE A 119 -63.34 19.04 -22.98
N GLU A 120 -62.67 20.09 -22.50
CA GLU A 120 -63.25 21.45 -22.47
C GLU A 120 -63.52 22.00 -23.88
N GLY A 121 -62.64 21.71 -24.85
CA GLY A 121 -62.87 22.08 -26.25
C GLY A 121 -64.06 21.34 -26.90
N ALA A 122 -64.38 20.14 -26.44
CA ALA A 122 -65.54 19.37 -26.92
C ALA A 122 -66.88 19.86 -26.34
N ASP A 123 -66.88 20.38 -25.10
CA ASP A 123 -68.09 20.94 -24.46
C ASP A 123 -68.46 22.35 -24.98
N VAL A 124 -67.52 23.12 -25.55
CA VAL A 124 -67.80 24.44 -26.14
C VAL A 124 -68.45 24.36 -27.54
N ILE A 125 -68.45 23.19 -28.18
CA ILE A 125 -69.00 22.98 -29.54
C ILE A 125 -70.45 22.43 -29.52
N ARG A 126 -71.03 22.17 -28.33
CA ARG A 126 -72.44 21.79 -28.14
C ARG A 126 -73.31 22.94 -27.71
#